data_AF-A0A7L3ANQ3-F1
#
_entry.id   AF-A0A7L3ANQ3-F1
#
_cell.length_a   1.000
_cell.length_b   1.000
_cell.length_c   1.000
_cell.angle_alpha   90.00
_cell.angle_beta   90.00
_cell.angle_gamma   90.00
#
_symmetry.space_group_name_H-M   'P 1'
#
loop_
_entity.id
_entity.type
_entity.pdbx_description
1 polymer ?
#
loop_
_entity_poly.entity_id
_entity_poly.type
_entity_poly.pdbx_seq_one_letter_code
_entity_poly.pdbx_strand_id
1 'polypeptide(L)'
;RCLPLPAPLRRALSAALRRAAAAAVPAPALALLAAGGRLVTAARQKALAEGGRLCASDLHLLLNLLGSGAAGAGEVWTPVCLPRFNPDGYFYAYAAALGEEEDGGGAVTLILLSTEREGFYAAAGCRRRLEEALQAQGCLGELGAAVRGGAGYGAARTGAPELRHFLYKPLEGPEEMLQLPQFTSPELEEPYGSEEEQQRLFDLYHYLHSRVHSPHRPLRLLYHVAEKETLLAWVS
;
A
#
# COMPACT_ATOMS: atom_id res chain seq x y z
N ARG A 1 -0.88 7.23 0.95
CA ARG A 1 -1.16 6.60 2.27
C ARG A 1 -1.94 5.29 2.05
N CYS A 2 -1.76 4.29 2.91
CA CYS A 2 -2.56 3.07 2.86
C CYS A 2 -3.96 3.33 3.47
N LEU A 3 -4.99 2.63 3.00
CA LEU A 3 -6.33 2.67 3.60
C LEU A 3 -6.27 1.97 4.97
N PRO A 4 -6.57 2.63 6.11
CA PRO A 4 -6.68 1.98 7.41
C PRO A 4 -7.80 0.93 7.41
N LEU A 5 -7.46 -0.30 7.81
CA LEU A 5 -8.40 -1.43 7.85
C LEU A 5 -8.12 -2.28 9.11
N PRO A 6 -9.14 -2.95 9.67
CA PRO A 6 -8.93 -3.98 10.68
C PRO A 6 -7.94 -5.05 10.21
N ALA A 7 -7.11 -5.54 11.12
CA ALA A 7 -6.10 -6.56 10.80
C ALA A 7 -6.70 -7.84 10.16
N PRO A 8 -7.85 -8.38 10.61
CA PRO A 8 -8.47 -9.54 9.97
C PRO A 8 -8.83 -9.28 8.51
N LEU A 9 -9.49 -8.16 8.23
CA LEU A 9 -9.87 -7.76 6.87
C LEU A 9 -8.63 -7.58 5.98
N ARG A 10 -7.60 -6.86 6.44
CA ARG A 10 -6.36 -6.69 5.67
C ARG A 10 -5.69 -8.04 5.35
N ARG A 11 -5.66 -8.97 6.30
CA ARG A 11 -5.10 -10.31 6.10
C ARG A 11 -5.91 -11.11 5.07
N ALA A 12 -7.23 -11.07 5.15
CA ALA A 12 -8.13 -11.72 4.19
C ALA A 12 -7.90 -11.19 2.76
N LEU A 13 -7.91 -9.87 2.60
CA LEU A 13 -7.65 -9.19 1.32
C LEU A 13 -6.26 -9.52 0.75
N SER A 14 -5.23 -9.50 1.60
CA SER A 14 -3.86 -9.81 1.18
C SER A 14 -3.72 -11.26 0.74
N ALA A 15 -4.34 -12.20 1.47
CA ALA A 15 -4.31 -13.61 1.13
C ALA A 15 -5.11 -13.91 -0.15
N ALA A 16 -6.26 -13.25 -0.35
CA ALA A 16 -7.04 -13.36 -1.58
C ALA A 16 -6.25 -12.85 -2.80
N LEU A 17 -5.63 -11.68 -2.70
CA LEU A 17 -4.80 -11.10 -3.75
C LEU A 17 -3.64 -12.03 -4.13
N ARG A 18 -2.90 -12.55 -3.14
CA ARG A 18 -1.79 -13.47 -3.37
C ARG A 18 -2.24 -14.76 -4.05
N ARG A 19 -3.33 -15.38 -3.59
CA ARG A 19 -3.87 -16.61 -4.20
C ARG A 19 -4.31 -16.39 -5.65
N ALA A 20 -5.04 -15.30 -5.91
CA ALA A 20 -5.53 -15.01 -7.26
C ALA A 20 -4.39 -14.74 -8.26
N ALA A 21 -3.37 -14.00 -7.82
CA ALA A 21 -2.18 -13.70 -8.60
C ALA A 21 -1.28 -14.93 -8.82
N ALA A 22 -1.06 -15.75 -7.79
CA ALA A 22 -0.29 -16.98 -7.91
C ALA A 22 -0.95 -18.03 -8.83
N ALA A 23 -2.29 -18.05 -8.90
CA ALA A 23 -3.03 -18.93 -9.81
C ALA A 23 -3.09 -18.43 -11.26
N ALA A 24 -2.63 -17.21 -11.54
CA ALA A 24 -2.57 -16.71 -12.92
C ALA A 24 -1.36 -17.30 -13.66
N VAL A 25 -1.55 -17.62 -14.93
CA VAL A 25 -0.49 -18.14 -15.80
C VAL A 25 -0.49 -17.32 -17.09
N PRO A 26 0.53 -16.48 -17.34
CA PRO A 26 1.64 -16.18 -16.44
C PRO A 26 1.19 -15.42 -15.18
N ALA A 27 1.93 -15.58 -14.09
CA ALA A 27 1.67 -14.83 -12.87
C ALA A 27 2.19 -13.38 -13.01
N PRO A 28 1.46 -12.38 -12.46
CA PRO A 28 1.88 -10.99 -12.55
C PRO A 28 3.12 -10.73 -11.69
N ALA A 29 4.02 -9.89 -12.20
CA ALA A 29 5.21 -9.41 -11.48
C ALA A 29 4.85 -8.66 -10.19
N LEU A 30 3.78 -7.86 -10.25
CA LEU A 30 3.24 -7.09 -9.13
C LEU A 30 1.70 -7.08 -9.20
N ALA A 31 1.06 -7.19 -8.05
CA ALA A 31 -0.37 -7.03 -7.87
C ALA A 31 -0.65 -5.99 -6.78
N LEU A 32 -1.52 -5.02 -7.06
CA LEU A 32 -1.91 -3.94 -6.17
C LEU A 32 -3.42 -3.88 -6.07
N LEU A 33 -3.95 -3.84 -4.86
CA LEU A 33 -5.34 -3.56 -4.58
C LEU A 33 -5.42 -2.17 -3.94
N ALA A 34 -6.28 -1.32 -4.48
CA ALA A 34 -6.54 0.02 -3.97
C ALA A 34 -8.05 0.27 -3.83
N ALA A 35 -8.43 1.21 -2.97
CA ALA A 35 -9.81 1.63 -2.80
C ALA A 35 -9.85 3.12 -2.46
N GLY A 36 -10.68 3.89 -3.18
CA GLY A 36 -10.75 5.35 -3.04
C GLY A 36 -9.39 6.04 -3.20
N GLY A 37 -8.59 5.61 -4.19
CA GLY A 37 -7.24 6.14 -4.46
C GLY A 37 -6.16 5.79 -3.43
N ARG A 38 -6.47 4.96 -2.43
CA ARG A 38 -5.52 4.55 -1.37
C ARG A 38 -5.15 3.08 -1.49
N LEU A 39 -3.88 2.78 -1.24
CA LEU A 39 -3.37 1.42 -1.27
C LEU A 39 -4.02 0.58 -0.16
N VAL A 40 -4.65 -0.53 -0.53
CA VAL A 40 -5.21 -1.52 0.41
C VAL A 40 -4.16 -2.57 0.70
N THR A 41 -3.66 -3.25 -0.33
CA THR A 41 -2.56 -4.21 -0.18
C THR A 41 -1.82 -4.45 -1.49
N ALA A 42 -0.63 -5.03 -1.40
CA ALA A 42 0.28 -5.23 -2.53
C ALA A 42 1.05 -6.53 -2.37
N ALA A 43 1.28 -7.23 -3.47
CA ALA A 43 2.07 -8.45 -3.52
C ALA A 43 2.96 -8.47 -4.76
N ARG A 44 4.19 -8.97 -4.63
CA ARG A 44 5.14 -9.09 -5.73
C ARG A 44 5.63 -10.53 -5.89
N GLN A 45 6.02 -10.91 -7.10
CA GLN A 45 6.76 -12.15 -7.32
C GLN A 45 8.12 -12.10 -6.64
N LYS A 46 8.51 -13.20 -5.99
CA LYS A 46 9.81 -13.32 -5.33
C LYS A 46 10.99 -13.22 -6.29
N ALA A 47 10.86 -13.71 -7.53
CA ALA A 47 11.92 -13.60 -8.54
C ALA A 47 12.31 -12.13 -8.85
N LEU A 48 11.35 -11.20 -8.71
CA LEU A 48 11.58 -9.76 -8.84
C LEU A 48 11.93 -9.07 -7.51
N ALA A 49 12.10 -9.81 -6.42
CA ALA A 49 12.43 -9.21 -5.13
C ALA A 49 13.85 -8.60 -5.09
N GLU A 50 14.77 -9.15 -5.89
CA GLU A 50 16.14 -8.67 -6.11
C GLU A 50 16.18 -7.40 -6.99
N GLY A 51 15.19 -7.20 -7.85
CA GLY A 51 15.15 -6.16 -8.89
C GLY A 51 14.81 -4.75 -8.40
N GLY A 52 14.73 -4.52 -7.09
CA GLY A 52 14.43 -3.23 -6.49
C GLY A 52 13.13 -3.19 -5.69
N ARG A 53 12.94 -2.09 -4.96
CA ARG A 53 11.76 -1.86 -4.12
C ARG A 53 10.81 -0.91 -4.83
N LEU A 54 9.52 -1.26 -4.91
CA LEU A 54 8.50 -0.31 -5.35
C LEU A 54 8.52 0.91 -4.42
N CYS A 55 8.98 2.04 -4.93
CA CYS A 55 9.10 3.28 -4.17
C CYS A 55 7.80 4.08 -4.21
N ALA A 56 7.74 5.14 -3.42
CA ALA A 56 6.56 6.01 -3.34
C ALA A 56 6.23 6.68 -4.67
N SER A 57 7.23 7.11 -5.44
CA SER A 57 7.03 7.75 -6.74
C SER A 57 6.41 6.80 -7.77
N ASP A 58 6.92 5.58 -7.88
CA ASP A 58 6.42 4.58 -8.82
C ASP A 58 5.01 4.10 -8.43
N LEU A 59 4.75 3.94 -7.12
CA LEU A 59 3.40 3.68 -6.63
C LEU A 59 2.43 4.81 -6.98
N HIS A 60 2.87 6.07 -6.89
CA HIS A 60 2.03 7.21 -7.25
C HIS A 60 1.67 7.21 -8.74
N LEU A 61 2.61 6.86 -9.62
CA LEU A 61 2.34 6.70 -11.05
C LEU A 61 1.27 5.63 -11.30
N LEU A 62 1.38 4.48 -10.64
CA LEU A 62 0.42 3.39 -10.74
C LEU A 62 -0.98 3.78 -10.23
N LEU A 63 -1.07 4.50 -9.10
CA LEU A 63 -2.36 4.97 -8.58
C LEU A 63 -2.98 6.07 -9.46
N ASN A 64 -2.16 6.94 -10.07
CA ASN A 64 -2.66 7.95 -11.00
C ASN A 64 -3.17 7.35 -12.31
N LEU A 65 -2.60 6.24 -12.75
CA LEU A 65 -3.09 5.51 -13.92
C LEU A 65 -4.57 5.10 -13.76
N LEU A 66 -4.98 4.80 -12.52
CA LEU A 66 -6.39 4.54 -12.19
C LEU A 66 -7.23 5.82 -12.12
N GLY A 67 -6.67 6.89 -11.54
CA GLY A 67 -7.39 8.14 -11.30
C GLY A 67 -7.64 9.00 -12.54
N SER A 68 -6.91 8.79 -13.63
CA SER A 68 -7.04 9.58 -14.86
C SER A 68 -8.23 9.19 -15.74
N GLY A 69 -9.13 8.32 -15.27
CA GLY A 69 -10.28 7.83 -16.04
C GLY A 69 -9.91 6.88 -17.17
N ALA A 70 -8.64 6.45 -17.28
CA ALA A 70 -8.20 5.51 -18.31
C ALA A 70 -8.96 4.18 -18.24
N ALA A 71 -9.43 3.79 -17.05
CA ALA A 71 -10.21 2.58 -16.83
C ALA A 71 -11.71 2.73 -17.03
N GLY A 72 -12.30 3.94 -16.92
CA GLY A 72 -13.75 4.11 -16.92
C GLY A 72 -14.46 3.01 -16.09
N ALA A 73 -15.56 2.46 -16.63
CA ALA A 73 -16.25 1.27 -16.10
C ALA A 73 -15.69 -0.07 -16.63
N GLY A 74 -14.48 -0.08 -17.20
CA GLY A 74 -13.92 -1.20 -17.94
C GLY A 74 -12.53 -1.62 -17.45
N GLU A 75 -11.81 -2.30 -18.34
CA GLU A 75 -10.47 -2.84 -18.11
C GLU A 75 -9.47 -2.12 -19.02
N VAL A 76 -8.29 -1.79 -18.50
CA VAL A 76 -7.18 -1.17 -19.25
C VAL A 76 -6.05 -2.17 -19.38
N TRP A 77 -5.39 -2.16 -20.54
CA TRP A 77 -4.12 -2.82 -20.76
C TRP A 77 -3.17 -1.87 -21.47
N THR A 78 -2.18 -1.35 -20.74
CA THR A 78 -1.31 -0.29 -21.25
C THR A 78 0.14 -0.48 -20.81
N PRO A 79 1.14 -0.19 -21.66
CA PRO A 79 2.52 -0.17 -21.21
C PRO A 79 2.75 0.93 -20.17
N VAL A 80 3.55 0.64 -19.14
CA VAL A 80 3.95 1.57 -18.08
C VAL A 80 5.43 1.43 -17.77
N CYS A 81 6.11 2.56 -17.62
CA CYS A 81 7.48 2.60 -17.12
C CYS A 81 7.48 2.91 -15.63
N LEU A 82 8.30 2.20 -14.86
CA LEU A 82 8.50 2.42 -13.43
C LEU A 82 9.97 2.77 -13.19
N PRO A 83 10.36 4.05 -13.30
CA PRO A 83 11.76 4.46 -13.41
C PRO A 83 12.65 4.04 -12.24
N ARG A 84 12.08 3.85 -11.04
CA ARG A 84 12.83 3.46 -9.85
C ARG A 84 12.79 1.95 -9.60
N PHE A 85 11.77 1.27 -10.10
CA PHE A 85 11.60 -0.18 -9.97
C PHE A 85 12.31 -0.94 -11.09
N ASN A 86 12.21 -0.48 -12.34
CA ASN A 86 12.94 -1.01 -13.47
C ASN A 86 13.27 0.14 -14.44
N PRO A 87 14.46 0.77 -14.33
CA PRO A 87 14.83 1.90 -15.20
C PRO A 87 15.06 1.48 -16.66
N ASP A 88 15.38 0.20 -16.90
CA ASP A 88 15.81 -0.30 -18.21
C ASP A 88 14.68 -0.98 -18.99
N GLY A 89 13.44 -0.92 -18.49
CA GLY A 89 12.32 -1.61 -19.10
C GLY A 89 10.96 -1.02 -18.78
N TYR A 90 9.93 -1.68 -19.31
CA TYR A 90 8.54 -1.34 -19.08
C TYR A 90 7.74 -2.60 -18.76
N PHE A 91 6.60 -2.41 -18.12
CA PHE A 91 5.62 -3.45 -17.83
C PHE A 91 4.36 -3.20 -18.64
N TYR A 92 3.51 -4.21 -18.75
CA TYR A 92 2.12 -4.03 -19.15
C TYR A 92 1.26 -3.99 -17.89
N ALA A 93 0.62 -2.84 -17.66
CA ALA A 93 -0.31 -2.63 -16.57
C ALA A 93 -1.72 -3.01 -17.01
N TYR A 94 -2.28 -3.99 -16.32
CA TYR A 94 -3.71 -4.25 -16.29
C TYR A 94 -4.32 -3.44 -15.15
N ALA A 95 -5.36 -2.66 -15.43
CA ALA A 95 -6.08 -1.89 -14.42
C ALA A 95 -7.59 -2.06 -14.60
N ALA A 96 -8.31 -2.35 -13.52
CA ALA A 96 -9.75 -2.55 -13.57
C ALA A 96 -10.41 -2.27 -12.21
N ALA A 97 -11.67 -1.85 -12.25
CA ALA A 97 -12.52 -1.79 -11.07
C ALA A 97 -12.97 -3.21 -10.64
N LEU A 98 -13.29 -3.36 -9.35
CA LEU A 98 -13.87 -4.55 -8.74
C LEU A 98 -15.21 -4.18 -8.10
N GLY A 99 -16.26 -4.92 -8.44
CA GLY A 99 -17.63 -4.64 -8.02
C GLY A 99 -18.25 -3.44 -8.74
N GLU A 100 -19.47 -3.12 -8.33
CA GLU A 100 -20.18 -1.93 -8.83
C GLU A 100 -19.74 -0.70 -8.03
N GLU A 101 -19.67 0.46 -8.71
CA GLU A 101 -19.48 1.73 -8.02
C GLU A 101 -20.74 2.06 -7.22
N GLU A 102 -20.76 1.71 -5.94
CA GLU A 102 -21.78 2.23 -5.03
C GLU A 102 -21.62 3.74 -4.87
N ASP A 103 -22.72 4.49 -4.99
CA ASP A 103 -22.75 5.93 -4.80
C ASP A 103 -22.00 6.35 -3.52
N GLY A 104 -20.94 7.14 -3.70
CA GLY A 104 -20.09 7.67 -2.63
C GLY A 104 -19.09 6.67 -1.99
N GLY A 105 -19.05 5.41 -2.44
CA GLY A 105 -18.20 4.33 -1.90
C GLY A 105 -16.73 4.35 -2.31
N GLY A 106 -16.37 5.04 -3.40
CA GLY A 106 -15.03 5.08 -3.99
C GLY A 106 -14.60 3.73 -4.56
N ALA A 107 -14.27 3.70 -5.86
CA ALA A 107 -13.98 2.46 -6.58
C ALA A 107 -12.87 1.61 -5.94
N VAL A 108 -13.13 0.31 -5.77
CA VAL A 108 -12.11 -0.69 -5.49
C VAL A 108 -11.45 -1.05 -6.82
N THR A 109 -10.13 -1.00 -6.87
CA THR A 109 -9.35 -1.11 -8.11
C THR A 109 -8.21 -2.10 -7.96
N LEU A 110 -8.01 -2.89 -8.99
CA LEU A 110 -6.91 -3.84 -9.13
C LEU A 110 -5.94 -3.34 -10.19
N ILE A 111 -4.65 -3.32 -9.87
CA ILE A 111 -3.57 -3.16 -10.83
C ILE A 111 -2.69 -4.41 -10.83
N LEU A 112 -2.45 -4.98 -12.00
CA LEU A 112 -1.51 -6.09 -12.19
C LEU A 112 -0.44 -5.66 -13.19
N LEU A 113 0.83 -5.91 -12.88
CA LEU A 113 1.94 -5.67 -13.80
C LEU A 113 2.43 -6.99 -14.37
N SER A 114 2.51 -7.05 -15.69
CA SER A 114 3.05 -8.18 -16.44
C SER A 114 4.30 -7.76 -17.20
N THR A 115 5.26 -8.66 -17.34
CA THR A 115 6.36 -8.52 -18.31
C THR A 115 5.98 -9.07 -19.69
N GLU A 116 4.86 -9.80 -19.78
CA GLU A 116 4.38 -10.41 -21.01
C GLU A 116 3.32 -9.54 -21.69
N ARG A 117 3.57 -9.18 -22.95
CA ARG A 117 2.68 -8.38 -23.81
C ARG A 117 1.30 -9.00 -24.00
N GLU A 118 1.25 -10.33 -24.09
CA GLU A 118 0.01 -11.09 -24.33
C GLU A 118 -0.66 -11.56 -23.02
N GLY A 119 -0.18 -11.10 -21.86
CA GLY A 119 -0.67 -11.49 -20.54
C GLY A 119 -2.06 -10.96 -20.15
N PHE A 120 -2.76 -10.26 -21.05
CA PHE A 120 -4.06 -9.65 -20.78
C PHE A 120 -5.08 -10.66 -20.23
N TYR A 121 -5.23 -11.82 -20.87
CA TYR A 121 -6.22 -12.83 -20.46
C TYR A 121 -5.90 -13.46 -19.10
N ALA A 122 -4.61 -13.62 -18.78
CA ALA A 122 -4.18 -14.09 -17.47
C ALA A 122 -4.52 -13.06 -16.38
N ALA A 123 -4.29 -11.77 -16.67
CA ALA A 123 -4.65 -10.66 -15.77
C ALA A 123 -6.16 -10.54 -15.57
N ALA A 124 -6.97 -10.62 -16.64
CA ALA A 124 -8.43 -10.63 -16.54
C ALA A 124 -8.97 -11.86 -15.80
N GLY A 125 -8.35 -13.03 -15.99
CA GLY A 125 -8.63 -14.23 -15.19
C GLY A 125 -8.30 -14.04 -13.70
N CYS A 126 -7.18 -13.38 -13.40
CA CYS A 126 -6.82 -13.02 -12.02
C CYS A 126 -7.83 -12.06 -11.40
N ARG A 127 -8.29 -11.04 -12.14
CA ARG A 127 -9.34 -10.11 -11.71
C ARG A 127 -10.59 -10.85 -11.29
N ARG A 128 -11.13 -11.70 -12.16
CA ARG A 128 -12.36 -12.48 -11.90
C ARG A 128 -12.26 -13.34 -10.63
N ARG A 129 -11.17 -14.11 -10.50
CA ARG A 129 -10.95 -14.93 -9.30
C ARG A 129 -10.85 -14.11 -8.02
N LEU A 130 -10.20 -12.96 -8.08
CA LEU A 130 -10.11 -12.06 -6.93
C LEU A 130 -11.49 -11.49 -6.59
N GLU A 131 -12.20 -10.99 -7.58
CA GLU A 131 -13.53 -10.41 -7.42
C GLU A 131 -14.52 -11.40 -6.79
N GLU A 132 -14.61 -12.61 -7.34
CA GLU A 132 -15.44 -13.70 -6.80
C GLU A 132 -15.09 -14.01 -5.34
N ALA A 133 -13.79 -14.08 -5.01
CA ALA A 133 -13.33 -14.34 -3.65
C ALA A 133 -13.67 -13.20 -2.68
N LEU A 134 -13.57 -11.94 -3.12
CA LEU A 134 -13.90 -10.78 -2.30
C LEU A 134 -15.40 -10.62 -2.10
N GLN A 135 -16.20 -10.90 -3.13
CA GLN A 135 -17.66 -10.92 -3.05
C GLN A 135 -18.15 -12.02 -2.11
N ALA A 136 -17.64 -13.25 -2.23
CA ALA A 136 -18.01 -14.36 -1.35
C ALA A 136 -17.68 -14.09 0.13
N GLN A 137 -16.69 -13.25 0.40
CA GLN A 137 -16.28 -12.87 1.76
C GLN A 137 -16.91 -11.56 2.25
N GLY A 138 -17.76 -10.90 1.45
CA GLY A 138 -18.34 -9.59 1.79
C GLY A 138 -17.32 -8.45 1.90
N CYS A 139 -16.08 -8.67 1.45
CA CYS A 139 -14.97 -7.74 1.65
C CYS A 139 -15.13 -6.44 0.85
N LEU A 140 -15.83 -6.46 -0.30
CA LEU A 140 -16.06 -5.27 -1.11
C LEU A 140 -16.93 -4.23 -0.37
N GLY A 141 -17.97 -4.69 0.33
CA GLY A 141 -18.82 -3.81 1.15
C GLY A 141 -18.06 -3.21 2.33
N GLU A 142 -17.21 -4.00 3.01
CA GLU A 142 -16.35 -3.51 4.08
C GLU A 142 -15.34 -2.46 3.58
N LEU A 143 -14.79 -2.64 2.38
CA LEU A 143 -13.91 -1.66 1.74
C LEU A 143 -14.64 -0.35 1.43
N GLY A 144 -15.85 -0.42 0.83
CA GLY A 144 -16.67 0.76 0.57
C GLY A 144 -17.02 1.53 1.84
N ALA A 145 -17.38 0.82 2.92
CA ALA A 145 -17.61 1.42 4.23
C ALA A 145 -16.35 2.09 4.79
N ALA A 146 -15.18 1.46 4.66
CA ALA A 146 -13.90 2.04 5.11
C ALA A 146 -13.49 3.28 4.30
N VAL A 147 -13.83 3.34 3.02
CA VAL A 147 -13.58 4.52 2.18
C VAL A 147 -14.51 5.67 2.60
N ARG A 148 -15.81 5.41 2.76
CA ARG A 148 -16.83 6.39 3.19
C ARG A 148 -16.57 6.96 4.57
N GLY A 149 -16.12 6.12 5.50
CA GLY A 149 -15.89 6.50 6.90
C GLY A 149 -14.76 7.50 7.14
N GLY A 150 -14.07 7.99 6.09
CA GLY A 150 -12.92 8.88 6.22
C GLY A 150 -11.73 8.10 6.77
N ALA A 151 -10.89 7.57 5.88
CA ALA A 151 -9.87 6.61 6.29
C ALA A 151 -8.60 7.25 6.88
N GLY A 152 -8.80 7.83 8.06
CA GLY A 152 -7.81 8.19 9.04
C GLY A 152 -8.07 7.47 10.36
N TYR A 153 -7.07 7.46 11.22
CA TYR A 153 -7.26 7.10 12.62
C TYR A 153 -6.38 8.01 13.46
N GLY A 154 -6.89 8.44 14.61
CA GLY A 154 -6.10 9.20 15.58
C GLY A 154 -5.09 8.33 16.30
N ALA A 155 -4.05 8.94 16.86
CA ALA A 155 -3.07 8.22 17.67
C ALA A 155 -3.73 7.55 18.89
N ALA A 156 -4.83 8.12 19.39
CA ALA A 156 -5.65 7.59 20.49
C ALA A 156 -6.14 6.15 20.26
N ARG A 157 -6.32 5.71 19.01
CA ARG A 157 -6.76 4.34 18.68
C ARG A 157 -5.78 3.26 19.16
N THR A 158 -4.53 3.62 19.40
CA THR A 158 -3.51 2.72 19.96
C THR A 158 -3.75 2.38 21.43
N GLY A 159 -4.62 3.10 22.13
CA GLY A 159 -4.81 2.98 23.57
C GLY A 159 -3.69 3.62 24.40
N ALA A 160 -2.77 4.36 23.76
CA ALA A 160 -1.71 5.10 24.43
C ALA A 160 -2.07 6.60 24.50
N PRO A 161 -2.54 7.11 25.65
CA PRO A 161 -3.08 8.46 25.76
C PRO A 161 -2.03 9.57 25.53
N GLU A 162 -0.76 9.29 25.81
CA GLU A 162 0.34 10.26 25.60
C GLU A 162 0.98 10.14 24.20
N LEU A 163 0.57 9.16 23.39
CA LEU A 163 1.12 8.99 22.05
C LEU A 163 0.56 10.08 21.13
N ARG A 164 1.42 11.00 20.70
CA ARG A 164 1.05 12.10 19.82
C ARG A 164 0.98 11.70 18.34
N HIS A 165 1.99 10.99 17.86
CA HIS A 165 2.04 10.51 16.48
C HIS A 165 3.04 9.35 16.36
N PHE A 166 2.84 8.46 15.39
CA PHE A 166 3.77 7.36 15.13
C PHE A 166 3.90 7.02 13.64
N LEU A 167 5.03 6.40 13.28
CA LEU A 167 5.22 5.74 11.99
C LEU A 167 5.57 4.28 12.26
N TYR A 168 4.76 3.36 11.73
CA TYR A 168 5.02 1.93 11.87
C TYR A 168 5.22 1.28 10.50
N LYS A 169 6.27 0.46 10.39
CA LYS A 169 6.60 -0.34 9.21
C LYS A 169 6.74 -1.81 9.62
N PRO A 170 5.82 -2.69 9.23
CA PRO A 170 6.03 -4.12 9.40
C PRO A 170 7.17 -4.60 8.51
N LEU A 171 7.99 -5.52 9.02
CA LEU A 171 9.00 -6.25 8.24
C LEU A 171 8.35 -7.50 7.61
N GLU A 172 8.75 -7.85 6.38
CA GLU A 172 8.13 -8.95 5.61
C GLU A 172 8.39 -10.34 6.23
N GLY A 173 7.49 -11.29 5.95
CA GLY A 173 7.65 -12.72 6.23
C GLY A 173 7.86 -13.56 4.95
N PRO A 174 8.25 -14.84 5.05
CA PRO A 174 8.62 -15.68 3.90
C PRO A 174 7.39 -16.28 3.18
N GLU A 175 7.12 -15.89 1.93
CA GLU A 175 6.17 -16.54 0.99
C GLU A 175 6.63 -16.38 -0.49
N GLU A 176 6.13 -17.22 -1.41
CA GLU A 176 6.45 -17.21 -2.86
C GLU A 176 6.01 -15.90 -3.56
N MET A 177 4.92 -15.29 -3.10
CA MET A 177 4.61 -13.88 -3.33
C MET A 177 4.83 -13.10 -2.04
N LEU A 178 5.74 -12.13 -2.09
CA LEU A 178 6.06 -11.30 -0.93
C LEU A 178 5.06 -10.15 -0.83
N GLN A 179 4.40 -10.04 0.33
CA GLN A 179 3.56 -8.90 0.65
C GLN A 179 4.44 -7.69 0.95
N LEU A 180 4.32 -6.63 0.15
CA LEU A 180 5.13 -5.42 0.34
C LEU A 180 4.86 -4.76 1.70
N PRO A 181 5.89 -4.30 2.42
CA PRO A 181 5.72 -3.66 3.72
C PRO A 181 4.99 -2.33 3.53
N GLN A 182 3.82 -2.25 4.15
CA GLN A 182 2.93 -1.10 4.12
C GLN A 182 3.12 -0.29 5.39
N PHE A 183 3.49 0.98 5.24
CA PHE A 183 3.58 1.89 6.37
C PHE A 183 2.18 2.33 6.80
N THR A 184 2.05 2.62 8.09
CA THR A 184 0.86 3.23 8.66
C THR A 184 1.24 4.37 9.61
N SER A 185 0.43 5.43 9.58
CA SER A 185 0.56 6.63 10.40
C SER A 185 -0.84 7.11 10.76
N PRO A 186 -1.07 7.64 11.98
CA PRO A 186 -2.32 8.30 12.30
C PRO A 186 -2.47 9.61 11.51
N GLU A 187 -3.62 10.26 11.68
CA GLU A 187 -3.81 11.63 11.21
C GLU A 187 -2.97 12.62 12.01
N LEU A 188 -2.74 13.79 11.41
CA LEU A 188 -2.00 14.88 12.04
C LEU A 188 -2.98 15.65 12.91
N GLU A 189 -3.03 15.28 14.19
CA GLU A 189 -3.83 15.92 15.23
C GLU A 189 -3.00 17.00 15.94
N GLU A 190 -3.64 17.81 16.80
CA GLU A 190 -2.93 18.82 17.60
C GLU A 190 -1.77 18.19 18.40
N PRO A 191 -0.56 18.78 18.38
CA PRO A 191 -0.22 20.14 17.91
C PRO A 191 0.18 20.25 16.43
N TYR A 192 0.12 19.18 15.64
CA TYR A 192 0.64 19.12 14.25
C TYR A 192 -0.34 19.65 13.19
N GLY A 193 -1.18 20.62 13.56
CA GLY A 193 -2.19 21.18 12.67
C GLY A 193 -1.63 22.15 11.62
N SER A 194 -0.53 22.85 11.93
CA SER A 194 0.11 23.81 11.01
C SER A 194 1.21 23.15 10.18
N GLU A 195 1.47 23.67 8.97
CA GLU A 195 2.55 23.18 8.11
C GLU A 195 3.92 23.22 8.80
N GLU A 196 4.18 24.24 9.61
CA GLU A 196 5.41 24.40 10.39
C GLU A 196 5.59 23.26 11.41
N GLU A 197 4.53 22.91 12.13
CA GLU A 197 4.56 21.82 13.11
C GLU A 197 4.62 20.44 12.44
N GLN A 198 4.03 20.30 11.26
CA GLN A 198 4.17 19.10 10.43
C GLN A 198 5.60 18.92 9.93
N GLN A 199 6.23 19.98 9.41
CA GLN A 199 7.61 19.95 8.97
C GLN A 199 8.53 19.57 10.13
N ARG A 200 8.33 20.19 11.31
CA ARG A 200 9.07 19.84 12.53
C ARG A 200 8.92 18.37 12.90
N LEU A 201 7.70 17.82 12.84
CA LEU A 201 7.46 16.40 13.09
C LEU A 201 8.22 15.50 12.09
N PHE A 202 8.22 15.85 10.80
CA PHE A 202 8.97 15.10 9.79
C PHE A 202 10.48 15.18 10.01
N ASP A 203 11.00 16.33 10.43
CA ASP A 203 12.41 16.50 10.77
C ASP A 203 12.82 15.62 11.96
N LEU A 204 11.95 15.48 12.97
CA LEU A 204 12.15 14.55 14.09
C LEU A 204 12.19 13.09 13.61
N TYR A 205 11.31 12.70 12.67
CA TYR A 205 11.37 11.37 12.06
C TYR A 205 12.63 11.15 11.23
N HIS A 206 13.08 12.15 10.47
CA HIS A 206 14.34 12.10 9.74
C HIS A 206 15.54 11.94 10.67
N TYR A 207 15.55 12.68 11.79
CA TYR A 207 16.55 12.54 12.83
C TYR A 207 16.57 11.11 13.39
N LEU A 208 15.44 10.58 13.84
CA LEU A 208 15.34 9.22 14.37
C LEU A 208 15.82 8.17 13.36
N HIS A 209 15.36 8.27 12.12
CA HIS A 209 15.73 7.35 11.04
C HIS A 209 17.24 7.38 10.78
N SER A 210 17.85 8.58 10.72
CA SER A 210 19.30 8.73 10.49
C SER A 210 20.15 8.08 11.59
N ARG A 211 19.68 8.13 12.84
CA ARG A 211 20.40 7.58 14.01
C ARG A 211 20.28 6.07 14.09
N VAL A 212 19.09 5.55 13.85
CA VAL A 212 18.80 4.12 13.89
C VAL A 212 19.47 3.37 12.72
N HIS A 213 19.44 3.95 11.53
CA HIS A 213 20.03 3.35 10.31
C HIS A 213 21.44 3.87 9.99
N SER A 214 22.13 4.45 10.97
CA SER A 214 23.51 4.91 10.78
C SER A 214 24.43 3.72 10.44
N PRO A 215 25.21 3.78 9.33
CA PRO A 215 26.10 2.68 8.93
C PRO A 215 27.25 2.47 9.93
N HIS A 216 27.61 3.49 10.70
CA HIS A 216 28.73 3.43 11.65
C HIS A 216 28.32 2.91 13.04
N ARG A 217 27.06 3.11 13.45
CA ARG A 217 26.56 2.67 14.77
C ARG A 217 25.04 2.49 14.73
N PRO A 218 24.54 1.39 14.15
CA PRO A 218 23.10 1.13 14.09
C PRO A 218 22.56 0.89 15.50
N LEU A 219 21.53 1.64 15.89
CA LEU A 219 20.86 1.50 17.18
C LEU A 219 19.59 0.66 17.00
N ARG A 220 19.41 -0.37 17.82
CA ARG A 220 18.15 -1.15 17.84
C ARG A 220 17.02 -0.41 18.55
N LEU A 221 17.36 0.43 19.52
CA LEU A 221 16.45 1.24 20.30
C LEU A 221 17.08 2.62 20.53
N LEU A 222 16.32 3.68 20.29
CA LEU A 222 16.69 5.06 20.57
C LEU A 222 15.55 5.71 21.35
N TYR A 223 15.89 6.25 22.51
CA TYR A 223 15.01 7.07 23.32
C TYR A 223 15.67 8.45 23.46
N HIS A 224 14.96 9.50 23.10
CA HIS A 224 15.48 10.87 23.11
C HIS A 224 14.40 11.84 23.60
N VAL A 225 14.70 12.57 24.67
CA VAL A 225 13.81 13.60 25.20
C VAL A 225 14.21 14.93 24.54
N ALA A 226 13.35 15.44 23.67
CA ALA A 226 13.48 16.77 23.09
C ALA A 226 12.70 17.80 23.93
N GLU A 227 12.73 19.05 23.53
CA GLU A 227 12.10 20.15 24.27
C GLU A 227 10.57 20.03 24.35
N LYS A 228 9.91 19.66 23.24
CA LYS A 228 8.44 19.53 23.20
C LYS A 228 7.94 18.08 23.19
N GLU A 229 8.75 17.13 22.74
CA GLU A 229 8.36 15.72 22.60
C GLU A 229 9.40 14.74 23.14
N THR A 230 8.93 13.58 23.59
CA THR A 230 9.78 12.42 23.78
C THR A 230 9.72 11.54 22.54
N LEU A 231 10.88 11.26 21.96
CA LEU A 231 11.03 10.47 20.76
C LEU A 231 11.46 9.04 21.10
N LEU A 232 10.84 8.08 20.43
CA LEU A 232 11.19 6.67 20.53
C LEU A 232 11.33 6.09 19.12
N ALA A 233 12.42 5.39 18.85
CA ALA A 233 12.58 4.59 17.65
C ALA A 233 13.08 3.19 17.99
N TRP A 234 12.51 2.18 17.34
CA TRP A 234 12.79 0.78 17.60
C TRP A 234 12.84 0.00 16.28
N VAL A 235 13.87 -0.83 16.11
CA VAL A 235 14.01 -1.77 14.99
C VAL A 235 14.25 -3.16 15.57
N SER A 236 13.31 -4.07 15.27
CA SER A 236 13.35 -5.49 15.65
C SER A 236 14.20 -6.31 14.68
#